data_AF-A0A660QTL3-F1
#
_entry.id   AF-A0A660QTL3-F1
#
_cell.length_a   1.000
_cell.length_b   1.000
_cell.length_c   1.000
_cell.angle_alpha   90.00
_cell.angle_beta   90.00
_cell.angle_gamma   90.00
#
_symmetry.space_group_name_H-M   'P 1'
#
loop_
_entity.id
_entity.type
_entity.pdbx_description
1 polymer ?
#
loop_
_entity_poly.entity_id
_entity_poly.type
_entity_poly.pdbx_seq_one_letter_code
_entity_poly.pdbx_strand_id
1 'polypeptide(L)'
;MSSKIRENRMKQKAEAESAVESRVAKLKEAGHDDQKMAKDPKLRKLKADVKKVNIRLKAIDAKDALNEALAQKKATPKDQPKA
;
A
#
# COMPACT_ATOMS: atom_id res chain seq x y z
N MET A 1 -15.85 6.70 4.99
CA MET A 1 -15.77 5.39 4.28
C MET A 1 -14.36 5.03 3.77
N SER A 2 -13.39 5.95 3.63
CA SER A 2 -12.00 5.61 3.23
C SER A 2 -11.25 4.78 4.29
N SER A 3 -11.49 5.04 5.58
CA SER A 3 -10.81 4.36 6.70
C SER A 3 -10.93 2.83 6.67
N LYS A 4 -12.13 2.27 6.46
CA LYS A 4 -12.33 0.81 6.41
C LYS A 4 -11.67 0.16 5.18
N ILE A 5 -11.65 0.86 4.04
CA ILE A 5 -10.95 0.40 2.83
C ILE A 5 -9.43 0.40 3.08
N ARG A 6 -8.91 1.46 3.70
CA ARG A 6 -7.49 1.59 4.06
C ARG A 6 -7.06 0.47 5.02
N GLU A 7 -7.85 0.22 6.07
CA GLU A 7 -7.60 -0.85 7.03
C GLU A 7 -7.54 -2.23 6.35
N ASN A 8 -8.50 -2.53 5.47
CA ASN A 8 -8.50 -3.77 4.70
C ASN A 8 -7.25 -3.90 3.81
N ARG A 9 -6.78 -2.80 3.20
CA ARG A 9 -5.54 -2.81 2.41
C ARG A 9 -4.30 -3.01 3.29
N MET A 10 -4.28 -2.45 4.50
CA MET A 10 -3.19 -2.67 5.45
C MET A 10 -3.14 -4.13 5.92
N LYS A 11 -4.29 -4.76 6.18
CA LYS A 11 -4.38 -6.19 6.49
C LYS A 11 -3.84 -7.05 5.35
N GLN A 12 -4.28 -6.80 4.12
CA GLN A 12 -3.78 -7.50 2.93
C GLN A 12 -2.27 -7.31 2.70
N LYS A 13 -1.74 -6.13 3.04
CA LYS A 13 -0.30 -5.87 2.99
C LYS A 13 0.44 -6.77 3.99
N ALA A 14 0.01 -6.78 5.24
CA ALA A 14 0.64 -7.57 6.30
C ALA A 14 0.60 -9.08 5.98
N GLU A 15 -0.53 -9.59 5.48
CA GLU A 15 -0.66 -10.99 5.05
C GLU A 15 0.30 -11.32 3.90
N ALA A 16 0.40 -10.44 2.90
CA ALA A 16 1.30 -10.65 1.77
C ALA A 16 2.78 -10.56 2.18
N GLU A 17 3.14 -9.64 3.08
CA GLU A 17 4.50 -9.52 3.63
C GLU A 17 4.88 -10.75 4.46
N SER A 18 4.00 -11.23 5.33
CA SER A 18 4.21 -12.47 6.09
C SER A 18 4.37 -13.69 5.18
N ALA A 19 3.60 -13.75 4.08
CA ALA A 19 3.73 -14.82 3.08
C ALA A 19 5.07 -14.74 2.31
N VAL A 20 5.57 -13.53 2.02
CA VAL A 20 6.91 -13.32 1.44
C VAL A 20 7.98 -13.86 2.39
N GLU A 21 7.95 -13.44 3.66
CA GLU A 21 8.92 -13.88 4.68
C GLU A 21 8.92 -15.39 4.84
N SER A 22 7.74 -15.99 4.98
CA SER A 22 7.57 -17.44 5.08
C SER A 22 8.13 -18.18 3.87
N ARG A 23 7.96 -17.62 2.65
CA ARG A 23 8.51 -18.23 1.43
C ARG A 23 10.03 -18.09 1.36
N VAL A 24 10.57 -16.93 1.73
CA VAL A 24 12.02 -16.71 1.77
C VAL A 24 12.68 -17.64 2.78
N ALA A 25 12.11 -17.81 3.98
CA ALA A 25 12.63 -18.73 4.99
C ALA A 25 12.72 -20.16 4.44
N LYS A 26 11.62 -20.67 3.85
CA LYS A 26 11.59 -22.01 3.24
C LYS A 26 12.60 -22.20 2.11
N LEU A 27 12.82 -21.15 1.29
CA LEU A 27 13.80 -21.22 0.21
C LEU A 27 15.24 -21.24 0.73
N LYS A 28 15.52 -20.46 1.79
CA LYS A 28 16.82 -20.47 2.47
C LYS A 28 17.11 -21.82 3.13
N GLU A 29 16.12 -22.40 3.82
CA GLU A 29 16.20 -23.75 4.40
C GLU A 29 16.48 -24.82 3.33
N ALA A 30 15.90 -24.66 2.14
CA ALA A 30 16.15 -25.52 0.99
C ALA A 30 17.48 -25.22 0.25
N GLY A 31 18.32 -24.32 0.78
CA GLY A 31 19.63 -24.01 0.21
C GLY A 31 19.60 -23.20 -1.08
N HIS A 32 18.51 -22.49 -1.36
CA HIS A 32 18.47 -21.58 -2.52
C HIS A 32 19.28 -20.32 -2.23
N ASP A 33 20.19 -20.00 -3.15
CA ASP A 33 20.86 -18.70 -3.20
C ASP A 33 19.91 -17.57 -3.66
N ASP A 34 20.35 -16.33 -3.51
CA ASP A 34 19.56 -15.15 -3.86
C ASP A 34 19.15 -15.11 -5.34
N GLN A 35 19.96 -15.64 -6.25
CA GLN A 35 19.65 -15.68 -7.69
C GLN A 35 18.53 -16.69 -7.99
N LYS A 36 18.55 -17.85 -7.35
CA LYS A 36 17.49 -18.87 -7.45
C LYS A 36 16.21 -18.38 -6.79
N MET A 37 16.31 -17.75 -5.62
CA MET A 37 15.15 -17.15 -4.96
C MET A 37 14.51 -16.04 -5.82
N ALA A 38 15.32 -15.19 -6.47
CA ALA A 38 14.81 -14.15 -7.36
C ALA A 38 14.01 -14.71 -8.55
N LYS A 39 14.33 -15.94 -8.99
CA LYS A 39 13.63 -16.65 -10.06
C LYS A 39 12.40 -17.43 -9.57
N ASP A 40 12.20 -17.61 -8.26
CA ASP A 40 11.06 -18.34 -7.70
C ASP A 40 9.73 -17.65 -8.09
N PRO A 41 8.85 -18.33 -8.86
CA PRO A 41 7.63 -17.71 -9.37
C PRO A 41 6.66 -17.33 -8.25
N LYS A 42 6.64 -18.12 -7.16
CA LYS A 42 5.78 -17.85 -6.00
C LYS A 42 6.24 -16.60 -5.26
N LEU A 43 7.53 -16.48 -4.97
CA LEU A 43 8.11 -15.29 -4.33
C LEU A 43 7.92 -14.04 -5.19
N ARG A 44 8.12 -14.14 -6.51
CA ARG A 44 7.87 -13.01 -7.44
C ARG A 44 6.42 -12.56 -7.41
N LYS A 45 5.46 -13.49 -7.41
CA LYS A 45 4.03 -13.18 -7.31
C LYS A 45 3.71 -12.48 -5.99
N LEU A 46 4.18 -13.01 -4.86
CA LEU A 46 3.95 -12.43 -3.54
C LEU A 46 4.51 -11.00 -3.43
N LYS A 47 5.73 -10.77 -3.94
CA LYS A 47 6.31 -9.41 -4.02
C LYS A 47 5.48 -8.48 -4.91
N ALA A 48 4.94 -8.98 -6.01
CA ALA A 48 4.06 -8.20 -6.89
C ALA A 48 2.74 -7.83 -6.19
N ASP A 49 2.17 -8.74 -5.39
CA ASP A 49 0.97 -8.47 -4.59
C ASP A 49 1.23 -7.39 -3.54
N VAL A 50 2.35 -7.44 -2.81
CA VAL A 50 2.78 -6.37 -1.89
C VAL A 50 2.89 -5.03 -2.61
N LYS A 51 3.54 -5.00 -3.79
CA LYS A 51 3.67 -3.78 -4.60
C LYS A 51 2.29 -3.22 -5.00
N LYS A 52 1.36 -4.08 -5.42
CA LYS A 52 0.00 -3.70 -5.81
C LYS A 52 -0.78 -3.09 -4.66
N VAL A 53 -0.66 -3.66 -3.46
CA VAL A 53 -1.31 -3.12 -2.26
C VAL A 53 -0.71 -1.76 -1.89
N ASN A 54 0.61 -1.61 -1.92
CA ASN A 54 1.28 -0.33 -1.65
C ASN A 54 0.87 0.77 -2.65
N ILE A 55 0.74 0.46 -3.94
CA ILE A 55 0.25 1.43 -4.94
C ILE A 55 -1.17 1.90 -4.60
N ARG A 56 -2.05 0.98 -4.18
CA ARG A 56 -3.42 1.32 -3.78
C ARG A 56 -3.47 2.18 -2.52
N LEU A 57 -2.63 1.89 -1.53
CA LEU A 57 -2.52 2.71 -0.32
C LEU A 57 -2.09 4.13 -0.66
N LYS A 58 -1.06 4.30 -1.51
CA LYS A 58 -0.62 5.63 -1.98
C LYS A 58 -1.75 6.40 -2.67
N ALA A 59 -2.57 5.72 -3.48
CA ALA A 59 -3.70 6.35 -4.15
C ALA A 59 -4.80 6.79 -3.17
N ILE A 60 -5.03 6.01 -2.10
CA ILE A 60 -5.94 6.39 -1.01
C ILE A 60 -5.39 7.62 -0.29
N ASP A 61 -4.12 7.59 0.11
CA ASP A 61 -3.49 8.71 0.83
C ASP A 61 -3.52 10.01 -0.02
N ALA A 62 -3.24 9.91 -1.33
CA ALA A 62 -3.34 11.06 -2.24
C ALA A 62 -4.77 11.61 -2.35
N LYS A 63 -5.78 10.73 -2.36
CA LYS A 63 -7.18 11.14 -2.40
C LYS A 63 -7.62 11.79 -1.09
N ASP A 64 -7.19 11.25 0.04
CA ASP A 64 -7.48 11.82 1.35
C ASP A 64 -6.84 13.21 1.49
N ALA A 65 -5.59 13.40 1.05
CA ALA A 65 -4.93 14.71 1.02
C ALA A 65 -5.65 15.73 0.12
N LEU A 66 -6.14 15.30 -1.05
CA LEU A 66 -6.94 16.18 -1.93
C LEU A 66 -8.25 16.61 -1.25
N ASN A 67 -8.93 15.68 -0.58
CA ASN A 67 -10.17 15.97 0.13
C ASN A 67 -9.94 16.95 1.29
N GLU A 68 -8.86 16.78 2.05
CA GLU A 68 -8.45 17.71 3.12
C GLU A 68 -8.16 19.10 2.55
N ALA A 69 -7.39 19.20 1.46
CA ALA A 69 -7.09 20.48 0.81
C ALA A 69 -8.38 21.19 0.31
N LEU A 70 -9.33 20.44 -0.25
CA LEU A 70 -10.62 20.98 -0.67
C LEU A 70 -11.49 21.41 0.53
N ALA A 71 -11.47 20.66 1.63
CA ALA A 71 -12.17 21.01 2.85
C ALA A 71 -11.61 22.31 3.46
N GLN A 72 -10.28 22.45 3.50
CA GLN A 72 -9.61 23.68 3.97
C GLN A 72 -9.98 24.90 3.11
N LYS A 73 -9.97 24.77 1.77
CA LYS A 73 -10.38 25.84 0.85
C LYS A 73 -11.85 26.24 0.96
N LYS A 74 -12.72 25.31 1.37
CA LYS A 74 -14.15 25.60 1.62
C LYS A 74 -14.39 26.18 3.01
N ALA A 75 -13.53 25.87 3.97
CA ALA A 75 -13.59 26.37 5.34
C ALA A 75 -13.00 27.77 5.50
N THR A 76 -12.12 28.22 4.60
CA THR A 76 -11.77 29.65 4.52
C THR A 76 -13.01 30.43 4.06
N PRO A 77 -13.52 31.37 4.88
CA PRO A 77 -14.56 32.28 4.44
C PRO A 77 -14.06 32.98 3.18
N LYS A 78 -14.85 32.95 2.10
CA LYS A 78 -14.65 33.91 1.02
C LYS A 78 -14.84 35.27 1.66
N ASP A 79 -13.76 35.99 1.90
CA ASP A 79 -13.80 37.44 2.10
C ASP A 79 -14.62 37.99 0.94
N GLN A 80 -15.87 38.32 1.24
CA GLN A 80 -16.74 39.01 0.31
C GLN A 80 -16.08 40.37 0.05
N PRO A 81 -15.89 40.78 -1.22
CA PRO A 81 -15.32 42.08 -1.51
C PRO A 81 -16.23 43.15 -0.92
N LYS A 82 -15.62 44.05 -0.14
CA LYS A 82 -16.24 45.28 0.35
C LYS A 82 -16.89 46.01 -0.82
N ALA A 83 -18.20 46.21 -0.74
CA ALA A 83 -18.96 47.18 -1.51
C ALA A 83 -19.66 48.11 -0.52
#